data_AF-A0A0G1CM14-F1
#
_entry.id   AF-A0A0G1CM14-F1
#
_cell.length_a   1.000
_cell.length_b   1.000
_cell.length_c   1.000
_cell.angle_alpha   90.00
_cell.angle_beta   90.00
_cell.angle_gamma   90.00
#
_symmetry.space_group_name_H-M   'P 1'
#
loop_
_entity.id
_entity.type
_entity.pdbx_description
1 polymer ?
#
loop_
_entity_poly.entity_id
_entity_poly.type
_entity_poly.pdbx_seq_one_letter_code
_entity_poly.pdbx_strand_id
1 'polypeptide(L)'
;MKITEIERIYNPNRLLQRLTQNAREDLSTGQTREYIFGRFAFDLYALWRQAREQGKSETFLSGISEASNIMEEDFPEPLKKNGHTLFGKLQPSLGEAIRETAKRLLFFEKLVKNLPPSVTGVILGGSISYGPFYNIRGEPDPSDLDIFFIVAQEFFQEDHGQHLIGEDKGFCRSACDDFALRSRVFQKLCAEGKADMISLKSSIDDYLASIKIFPKGTFIREFDTELGDIIFGDKDAVAIVRDYKQGPYSSTYLNMVFPRYNFLHEPCEFRLTEEYPQEGGAIVNLPATIISNGHLYTGQHHNHIIPNFNVEYDADGSITASIDHFKKHLKQRFEIERKRALDPNQLKFINCSDRMFLFSPQMIELAQRTMDIQVY
;
A
#
# COMPACT_ATOMS: atom_id res chain seq x y z
N MET A 1 22.48 -20.79 5.91
CA MET A 1 21.45 -21.71 6.43
C MET A 1 21.39 -22.92 5.48
N LYS A 2 21.69 -24.13 5.95
CA LYS A 2 21.78 -25.32 5.08
C LYS A 2 20.37 -25.84 4.74
N ILE A 3 20.23 -26.45 3.55
CA ILE A 3 18.98 -26.97 2.96
C ILE A 3 18.15 -27.87 3.90
N THR A 4 18.77 -28.47 4.93
CA THR A 4 18.09 -29.31 5.94
C THR A 4 17.29 -28.55 7.01
N GLU A 5 17.51 -27.24 7.19
CA GLU A 5 16.65 -26.40 8.06
C GLU A 5 15.34 -26.00 7.34
N ILE A 6 15.34 -26.06 6.01
CA ILE A 6 14.28 -25.55 5.14
C ILE A 6 13.05 -26.46 5.16
N GLU A 7 13.19 -27.79 5.22
CA GLU A 7 12.05 -28.71 5.36
C GLU A 7 11.37 -28.63 6.74
N ARG A 8 12.07 -28.16 7.77
CA ARG A 8 11.49 -27.88 9.09
C ARG A 8 10.75 -26.53 9.14
N ILE A 9 11.14 -25.56 8.32
CA ILE A 9 10.57 -24.20 8.27
C ILE A 9 9.23 -24.15 7.51
N TYR A 10 8.99 -25.08 6.56
CA TYR A 10 7.74 -25.13 5.78
C TYR A 10 6.70 -26.12 6.30
N ASN A 11 6.70 -26.45 7.59
CA ASN A 11 5.50 -27.00 8.22
C ASN A 11 4.74 -25.82 8.85
N PRO A 12 3.66 -25.30 8.22
CA PRO A 12 2.98 -24.10 8.69
C PRO A 12 2.44 -24.24 10.11
N ASN A 13 2.00 -25.44 10.51
CA ASN A 13 1.55 -25.73 11.87
C ASN A 13 2.70 -25.57 12.88
N ARG A 14 3.87 -26.16 12.61
CA ARG A 14 5.05 -26.00 13.51
C ARG A 14 5.51 -24.55 13.59
N LEU A 15 5.45 -23.82 12.48
CA LEU A 15 5.77 -22.41 12.45
C LEU A 15 4.82 -21.60 13.35
N LEU A 16 3.51 -21.73 13.14
CA LEU A 16 2.51 -21.03 13.95
C LEU A 16 2.55 -21.46 15.42
N GLN A 17 2.86 -22.73 15.73
CA GLN A 17 3.09 -23.19 17.10
C GLN A 17 4.26 -22.47 17.76
N ARG A 18 5.37 -22.33 17.05
CA ARG A 18 6.54 -21.59 17.56
C ARG A 18 6.21 -20.10 17.78
N LEU A 19 5.59 -19.44 16.80
CA LEU A 19 5.22 -18.03 16.94
C LEU A 19 4.20 -17.82 18.07
N THR A 20 3.26 -18.75 18.22
CA THR A 20 2.29 -18.76 19.33
C THR A 20 2.97 -18.92 20.68
N GLN A 21 3.97 -19.79 20.77
CA GLN A 21 4.75 -19.96 21.99
C GLN A 21 5.52 -18.69 22.35
N ASN A 22 6.19 -18.06 21.39
CA ASN A 22 6.85 -16.77 21.60
C ASN A 22 5.86 -15.69 22.06
N ALA A 23 4.66 -15.65 21.48
CA ALA A 23 3.62 -14.70 21.89
C ALA A 23 3.14 -14.93 23.33
N ARG A 24 3.07 -16.18 23.80
CA ARG A 24 2.77 -16.51 25.21
C ARG A 24 3.90 -16.07 26.15
N GLU A 25 5.15 -16.24 25.73
CA GLU A 25 6.31 -15.75 26.48
C GLU A 25 6.28 -14.23 26.58
N ASP A 26 6.04 -13.51 25.49
CA ASP A 26 5.93 -12.05 25.50
C ASP A 26 4.78 -11.58 26.42
N LEU A 27 3.62 -12.25 26.40
CA LEU A 27 2.52 -11.98 27.33
C LEU A 27 2.93 -12.18 28.79
N SER A 28 3.72 -13.22 29.09
CA SER A 28 4.20 -13.49 30.45
C SER A 28 5.16 -12.41 30.97
N THR A 29 5.80 -11.66 30.07
CA THR A 29 6.67 -10.53 30.41
C THR A 29 5.93 -9.18 30.47
N GLY A 30 4.60 -9.18 30.30
CA GLY A 30 3.77 -7.97 30.40
C GLY A 30 3.73 -7.12 29.13
N GLN A 31 4.12 -7.66 27.97
CA GLN A 31 3.98 -6.95 26.69
C GLN A 31 2.50 -6.76 26.31
N THR A 32 2.21 -5.66 25.60
CA THR A 32 0.85 -5.35 25.16
C THR A 32 0.39 -6.22 24.00
N ARG A 33 -0.92 -6.32 23.79
CA ARG A 33 -1.51 -7.05 22.65
C ARG A 33 -0.95 -6.54 21.32
N GLU A 34 -0.90 -5.22 21.15
CA GLU A 34 -0.49 -4.55 19.91
C GLU A 34 0.96 -4.88 19.57
N TYR A 35 1.85 -4.85 20.57
CA TYR A 35 3.25 -5.21 20.39
C TYR A 35 3.41 -6.66 19.94
N ILE A 36 2.74 -7.59 20.62
CA ILE A 36 2.85 -9.03 20.36
C ILE A 36 2.26 -9.37 18.99
N PHE A 37 1.08 -8.84 18.68
CA PHE A 37 0.42 -9.06 17.40
C PHE A 37 1.28 -8.49 16.26
N GLY A 38 1.78 -7.26 16.41
CA GLY A 38 2.63 -6.67 15.38
C GLY A 38 3.93 -7.44 15.17
N ARG A 39 4.55 -7.99 16.23
CA ARG A 39 5.76 -8.82 16.13
C ARG A 39 5.47 -10.12 15.37
N PHE A 40 4.37 -10.78 15.74
CA PHE A 40 3.91 -11.99 15.05
C PHE A 40 3.68 -11.73 13.56
N ALA A 41 2.98 -10.64 13.24
CA ALA A 41 2.68 -10.23 11.88
C ALA A 41 3.96 -9.91 11.07
N PHE A 42 4.91 -9.23 11.70
CA PHE A 42 6.21 -8.92 11.11
C PHE A 42 7.03 -10.17 10.79
N ASP A 43 7.08 -11.13 11.73
CA ASP A 43 7.77 -12.41 11.52
C ASP A 43 7.14 -13.21 10.37
N LEU A 44 5.80 -13.25 10.30
CA LEU A 44 5.09 -13.89 9.17
C LEU A 44 5.39 -13.20 7.84
N TYR A 45 5.42 -11.86 7.82
CA TYR A 45 5.74 -11.11 6.61
C TYR A 45 7.15 -11.41 6.11
N ALA A 46 8.15 -11.41 7.00
CA ALA A 46 9.53 -11.74 6.66
C ALA A 46 9.66 -13.16 6.08
N LEU A 47 8.95 -14.14 6.68
CA LEU A 47 8.93 -15.51 6.19
C LEU A 47 8.24 -15.66 4.84
N TRP A 48 7.15 -14.91 4.60
CA TRP A 48 6.51 -14.85 3.29
C TRP A 48 7.47 -14.32 2.23
N ARG A 49 8.19 -13.22 2.49
CA ARG A 49 9.19 -12.66 1.56
C ARG A 49 10.24 -13.71 1.20
N GLN A 50 10.79 -14.39 2.21
CA GLN A 50 11.75 -15.46 2.01
C GLN A 50 11.16 -16.62 1.18
N ALA A 51 9.89 -16.99 1.42
CA ALA A 51 9.21 -18.03 0.66
C ALA A 51 9.01 -17.64 -0.80
N ARG A 52 8.67 -16.37 -1.05
CA ARG A 52 8.49 -15.84 -2.40
C ARG A 52 9.78 -15.82 -3.20
N GLU A 53 10.89 -15.38 -2.60
CA GLU A 53 12.22 -15.45 -3.23
C GLU A 53 12.63 -16.88 -3.62
N GLN A 54 12.09 -17.88 -2.92
CA GLN A 54 12.32 -19.31 -3.20
C GLN A 54 11.30 -19.92 -4.16
N GLY A 55 10.36 -19.14 -4.72
CA GLY A 55 9.29 -19.64 -5.57
C GLY A 55 8.24 -20.49 -4.82
N LYS A 56 8.13 -20.33 -3.49
CA LYS A 56 7.23 -21.07 -2.60
C LYS A 56 6.11 -20.22 -1.99
N SER A 57 5.88 -19.02 -2.53
CA SER A 57 4.88 -18.07 -2.03
C SER A 57 3.49 -18.71 -1.90
N GLU A 58 2.99 -19.34 -2.99
CA GLU A 58 1.66 -19.97 -3.03
C GLU A 58 1.52 -21.07 -1.95
N THR A 59 2.51 -21.95 -1.81
CA THR A 59 2.52 -23.02 -0.81
C THR A 59 2.57 -22.48 0.62
N PHE A 60 3.38 -21.45 0.85
CA PHE A 60 3.47 -20.80 2.16
C PHE A 60 2.13 -20.18 2.56
N LEU A 61 1.57 -19.32 1.71
CA LEU A 61 0.34 -18.57 1.98
C LEU A 61 -0.86 -19.49 2.20
N SER A 62 -1.01 -20.52 1.36
CA SER A 62 -2.08 -21.52 1.52
C SER A 62 -1.91 -22.29 2.84
N GLY A 63 -0.67 -22.69 3.14
CA GLY A 63 -0.34 -23.45 4.34
C GLY A 63 -0.56 -22.67 5.64
N ILE A 64 -0.15 -21.40 5.71
CA ILE A 64 -0.38 -20.58 6.93
C ILE A 64 -1.86 -20.24 7.11
N SER A 65 -2.61 -20.07 6.02
CA SER A 65 -4.06 -19.83 6.07
C SER A 65 -4.77 -21.04 6.65
N GLU A 66 -4.49 -22.24 6.13
CA GLU A 66 -5.05 -23.50 6.67
C GLU A 66 -4.64 -23.73 8.13
N ALA A 67 -3.36 -23.59 8.45
CA ALA A 67 -2.85 -23.77 9.80
C ALA A 67 -3.49 -22.78 10.79
N SER A 68 -3.74 -21.54 10.38
CA SER A 68 -4.39 -20.54 11.23
C SER A 68 -5.83 -20.89 11.58
N ASN A 69 -6.57 -21.56 10.69
CA ASN A 69 -7.90 -22.11 11.00
C ASN A 69 -7.83 -23.24 12.03
N ILE A 70 -6.87 -24.14 11.89
CA ILE A 70 -6.69 -25.27 12.81
C ILE A 70 -6.28 -24.79 14.20
N MET A 71 -5.44 -23.77 14.24
CA MET A 71 -4.81 -23.25 15.47
C MET A 71 -5.54 -22.07 16.11
N GLU A 72 -6.72 -21.68 15.62
CA GLU A 72 -7.43 -20.48 16.08
C GLU A 72 -7.66 -20.53 17.60
N GLU A 73 -7.96 -21.71 18.14
CA GLU A 73 -8.15 -21.94 19.58
C GLU A 73 -6.85 -22.03 20.38
N ASP A 74 -5.71 -22.22 19.72
CA ASP A 74 -4.40 -22.30 20.36
C ASP A 74 -3.74 -20.91 20.50
N PHE A 75 -4.19 -19.91 19.75
CA PHE A 75 -3.66 -18.56 19.87
C PHE A 75 -3.88 -18.00 21.29
N PRO A 76 -3.01 -17.09 21.78
CA PRO A 76 -3.24 -16.48 23.09
C PRO A 76 -4.55 -15.69 23.11
N GLU A 77 -5.29 -15.72 24.23
CA GLU A 77 -6.60 -15.07 24.36
C GLU A 77 -6.69 -13.63 23.83
N PRO A 78 -5.69 -12.73 24.08
CA PRO A 78 -5.73 -11.38 23.52
C PRO A 78 -5.70 -11.32 22.00
N LEU A 79 -5.14 -12.33 21.32
CA LEU A 79 -4.98 -12.39 19.87
C LEU A 79 -6.12 -13.12 19.16
N LYS A 80 -6.89 -13.94 19.88
CA LYS A 80 -8.08 -14.64 19.33
C LYS A 80 -9.22 -13.70 18.97
N LYS A 81 -9.30 -12.56 19.65
CA LYS A 81 -10.43 -11.63 19.54
C LYS A 81 -10.04 -10.39 18.75
N ASN A 82 -11.04 -9.81 18.11
CA ASN A 82 -10.94 -8.50 17.49
C ASN A 82 -10.50 -7.48 18.56
N GLY A 83 -9.62 -6.57 18.14
CA GLY A 83 -9.07 -5.54 19.03
C GLY A 83 -10.01 -4.35 19.15
N HIS A 84 -9.44 -3.23 19.59
CA HIS A 84 -10.14 -1.96 19.67
C HIS A 84 -10.42 -1.38 18.27
N THR A 85 -11.33 -0.42 18.18
CA THR A 85 -11.59 0.32 16.93
C THR A 85 -10.59 1.47 16.81
N LEU A 86 -9.84 1.51 15.71
CA LEU A 86 -8.94 2.61 15.34
C LEU A 86 -9.50 3.32 14.12
N PHE A 87 -9.78 4.62 14.23
CA PHE A 87 -10.28 5.44 13.11
C PHE A 87 -11.54 4.85 12.45
N GLY A 88 -12.47 4.36 13.27
CA GLY A 88 -13.70 3.72 12.79
C GLY A 88 -13.50 2.32 12.20
N LYS A 89 -12.29 1.76 12.24
CA LYS A 89 -11.98 0.41 11.74
C LYS A 89 -11.66 -0.54 12.90
N LEU A 90 -12.40 -1.63 13.02
CA LEU A 90 -12.18 -2.66 14.05
C LEU A 90 -10.88 -3.41 13.77
N GLN A 91 -9.97 -3.49 14.73
CA GLN A 91 -8.75 -4.29 14.56
C GLN A 91 -9.09 -5.79 14.46
N PRO A 92 -8.56 -6.54 13.48
CA PRO A 92 -8.89 -7.95 13.31
C PRO A 92 -8.32 -8.80 14.45
N SER A 93 -8.78 -10.04 14.54
CA SER A 93 -8.08 -11.10 15.27
C SER A 93 -6.82 -11.54 14.49
N LEU A 94 -5.90 -12.24 15.15
CA LEU A 94 -4.71 -12.78 14.49
C LEU A 94 -5.08 -13.79 13.40
N GLY A 95 -6.02 -14.70 13.69
CA GLY A 95 -6.48 -15.68 12.70
C GLY A 95 -7.09 -15.03 11.47
N GLU A 96 -7.96 -14.04 11.67
CA GLU A 96 -8.53 -13.24 10.58
C GLU A 96 -7.44 -12.55 9.75
N ALA A 97 -6.54 -11.80 10.40
CA ALA A 97 -5.50 -11.07 9.68
C ALA A 97 -4.59 -12.00 8.87
N ILE A 98 -4.33 -13.22 9.36
CA ILE A 98 -3.57 -14.23 8.62
C ILE A 98 -4.28 -14.66 7.35
N ARG A 99 -5.55 -15.08 7.47
CA ARG A 99 -6.35 -15.59 6.35
C ARG A 99 -6.59 -14.52 5.30
N GLU A 100 -6.94 -13.32 5.76
CA GLU A 100 -7.28 -12.20 4.88
C GLU A 100 -6.06 -11.63 4.16
N THR A 101 -4.90 -11.61 4.82
CA THR A 101 -3.63 -11.28 4.15
C THR A 101 -3.25 -12.36 3.15
N ALA A 102 -3.32 -13.64 3.54
CA ALA A 102 -2.97 -14.75 2.67
C ALA A 102 -3.83 -14.80 1.40
N LYS A 103 -5.14 -14.58 1.54
CA LYS A 103 -6.09 -14.49 0.42
C LYS A 103 -5.68 -13.42 -0.60
N ARG A 104 -5.41 -12.20 -0.13
CA ARG A 104 -5.03 -11.06 -1.00
C ARG A 104 -3.67 -11.27 -1.67
N LEU A 105 -2.70 -11.82 -0.93
CA LEU A 105 -1.39 -12.12 -1.48
C LEU A 105 -1.42 -13.28 -2.48
N LEU A 106 -2.24 -14.33 -2.26
CA LEU A 106 -2.44 -15.40 -3.24
C LEU A 106 -3.03 -14.88 -4.55
N PHE A 107 -4.05 -14.03 -4.46
CA PHE A 107 -4.59 -13.34 -5.62
C PHE A 107 -3.52 -12.51 -6.33
N PHE A 108 -2.72 -11.76 -5.57
CA PHE A 108 -1.63 -10.96 -6.12
C PHE A 108 -0.59 -11.82 -6.86
N GLU A 109 -0.14 -12.95 -6.29
CA GLU A 109 0.79 -13.87 -6.96
C GLU A 109 0.22 -14.38 -8.30
N LYS A 110 -1.07 -14.73 -8.34
CA LYS A 110 -1.77 -15.12 -9.57
C LYS A 110 -1.79 -13.98 -10.60
N LEU A 111 -2.01 -12.76 -10.13
CA LEU A 111 -2.07 -11.58 -10.97
C LEU A 111 -0.72 -11.33 -11.66
N VAL A 112 0.38 -11.38 -10.91
CA VAL A 112 1.72 -11.04 -11.41
C VAL A 112 2.46 -12.16 -12.15
N LYS A 113 1.98 -13.41 -12.10
CA LYS A 113 2.64 -14.58 -12.71
C LYS A 113 2.89 -14.46 -14.22
N ASN A 114 2.09 -13.66 -14.93
CA ASN A 114 2.16 -13.46 -16.37
C ASN A 114 1.81 -12.00 -16.73
N LEU A 115 2.60 -11.05 -16.23
CA LEU A 115 2.42 -9.65 -16.59
C LEU A 115 2.73 -9.43 -18.09
N PRO A 116 1.95 -8.61 -18.81
CA PRO A 116 2.30 -8.24 -20.17
C PRO A 116 3.63 -7.45 -20.18
N PRO A 117 4.44 -7.54 -21.25
CA PRO A 117 5.75 -6.86 -21.31
C PRO A 117 5.69 -5.35 -21.12
N SER A 118 4.54 -4.74 -21.44
CA SER A 118 4.28 -3.32 -21.22
C SER A 118 4.06 -2.93 -19.75
N VAL A 119 3.92 -3.88 -18.82
CA VAL A 119 3.99 -3.59 -17.38
C VAL A 119 5.47 -3.56 -16.98
N THR A 120 5.92 -2.41 -16.51
CA THR A 120 7.33 -2.15 -16.15
C THR A 120 7.57 -2.18 -14.65
N GLY A 121 6.52 -2.03 -13.84
CA GLY A 121 6.62 -2.18 -12.39
C GLY A 121 5.28 -2.47 -11.72
N VAL A 122 5.35 -3.05 -10.53
CA VAL A 122 4.20 -3.30 -9.67
C VAL A 122 4.56 -2.93 -8.24
N ILE A 123 3.71 -2.16 -7.59
CA ILE A 123 3.86 -1.78 -6.18
C ILE A 123 2.58 -2.16 -5.43
N LEU A 124 2.74 -2.82 -4.28
CA LEU A 124 1.64 -3.03 -3.34
C LEU A 124 1.53 -1.83 -2.39
N GLY A 125 0.29 -1.41 -2.13
CA GLY A 125 -0.01 -0.26 -1.29
C GLY A 125 -0.97 -0.58 -0.15
N GLY A 126 -1.43 0.47 0.53
CA GLY A 126 -2.49 0.43 1.51
C GLY A 126 -2.17 -0.48 2.68
N SER A 127 -3.16 -1.28 3.11
CA SER A 127 -3.04 -2.15 4.28
C SER A 127 -1.89 -3.15 4.21
N ILE A 128 -1.50 -3.59 3.00
CA ILE A 128 -0.32 -4.43 2.78
C ILE A 128 0.96 -3.63 3.02
N SER A 129 1.01 -2.35 2.68
CA SER A 129 2.17 -1.50 2.99
C SER A 129 2.26 -1.12 4.46
N TYR A 130 1.14 -1.07 5.18
CA TYR A 130 1.07 -0.62 6.56
C TYR A 130 1.40 -1.69 7.61
N GLY A 131 1.19 -2.96 7.26
CA GLY A 131 1.36 -4.08 8.16
C GLY A 131 0.61 -5.32 7.67
N PRO A 132 1.21 -6.08 6.73
CA PRO A 132 0.71 -7.40 6.34
C PRO A 132 0.54 -8.26 7.58
N PHE A 133 -0.50 -9.09 7.62
CA PHE A 133 -0.80 -9.96 8.76
C PHE A 133 -1.17 -9.25 10.07
N TYR A 134 -1.32 -7.92 10.08
CA TYR A 134 -1.69 -7.14 11.28
C TYR A 134 -3.06 -6.46 11.14
N ASN A 135 -3.29 -5.74 10.03
CA ASN A 135 -4.43 -4.83 9.90
C ASN A 135 -5.36 -5.10 8.71
N ILE A 136 -5.25 -6.29 8.14
CA ILE A 136 -6.05 -6.72 7.01
C ILE A 136 -7.29 -7.43 7.55
N ARG A 137 -8.47 -6.93 7.17
CA ARG A 137 -9.77 -7.36 7.68
C ARG A 137 -10.59 -8.06 6.61
N GLY A 138 -11.45 -8.95 7.06
CA GLY A 138 -12.53 -9.52 6.27
C GLY A 138 -13.84 -8.76 6.50
N GLU A 139 -14.96 -9.44 6.24
CA GLU A 139 -16.30 -8.93 6.52
C GLU A 139 -16.49 -8.44 7.97
N PRO A 140 -17.34 -7.43 8.24
CA PRO A 140 -18.23 -6.74 7.29
C PRO A 140 -17.60 -5.53 6.58
N ASP A 141 -16.34 -5.20 6.88
CA ASP A 141 -15.64 -4.02 6.36
C ASP A 141 -14.23 -4.43 5.88
N PRO A 142 -14.19 -5.20 4.78
CA PRO A 142 -12.96 -5.82 4.30
C PRO A 142 -11.94 -4.76 3.88
N SER A 143 -10.67 -5.03 4.16
CA SER A 143 -9.59 -4.17 3.66
C SER A 143 -9.46 -4.29 2.15
N ASP A 144 -9.34 -3.16 1.46
CA ASP A 144 -9.02 -3.15 0.03
C ASP A 144 -7.60 -3.71 -0.22
N LEU A 145 -7.39 -4.28 -1.41
CA LEU A 145 -6.06 -4.56 -1.96
C LEU A 145 -5.65 -3.43 -2.91
N ASP A 146 -4.76 -2.55 -2.45
CA ASP A 146 -4.23 -1.44 -3.26
C ASP A 146 -3.04 -1.91 -4.12
N ILE A 147 -3.16 -1.78 -5.44
CA ILE A 147 -2.13 -2.18 -6.41
C ILE A 147 -1.83 -1.02 -7.34
N PHE A 148 -0.55 -0.76 -7.56
CA PHE A 148 -0.06 0.20 -8.53
C PHE A 148 0.62 -0.58 -9.66
N PHE A 149 0.11 -0.44 -10.87
CA PHE A 149 0.76 -0.90 -12.09
C PHE A 149 1.43 0.28 -12.76
N ILE A 150 2.74 0.15 -13.01
CA ILE A 150 3.50 1.13 -13.77
C ILE A 150 3.72 0.55 -15.15
N VAL A 151 3.20 1.22 -16.17
CA VAL A 151 3.11 0.71 -17.52
C VAL A 151 3.87 1.59 -18.51
N ALA A 152 4.37 0.99 -19.57
CA ALA A 152 4.92 1.69 -20.72
C ALA A 152 3.79 2.45 -21.45
N GLN A 153 4.14 3.46 -22.25
CA GLN A 153 3.17 4.34 -22.90
C GLN A 153 2.27 3.57 -23.88
N GLU A 154 2.82 2.55 -24.52
CA GLU A 154 2.17 1.64 -25.47
C GLU A 154 1.14 0.70 -24.82
N PHE A 155 1.11 0.56 -23.49
CA PHE A 155 0.17 -0.32 -22.77
C PHE A 155 -1.29 -0.08 -23.15
N PHE A 156 -1.67 1.19 -23.39
CA PHE A 156 -3.04 1.55 -23.74
C PHE A 156 -3.34 1.48 -25.24
N GLN A 157 -2.35 1.18 -26.07
CA GLN A 157 -2.50 1.06 -27.53
C GLN A 157 -2.81 -0.38 -27.94
N GLU A 158 -2.24 -1.34 -27.22
CA GLU A 158 -2.41 -2.76 -27.42
C GLU A 158 -3.49 -3.26 -26.43
N ASP A 159 -4.23 -4.32 -26.74
CA ASP A 159 -5.31 -4.85 -25.88
C ASP A 159 -4.80 -5.48 -24.57
N HIS A 160 -3.61 -5.06 -24.11
CA HIS A 160 -2.90 -5.46 -22.91
C HIS A 160 -3.69 -5.19 -21.62
N GLY A 161 -4.62 -4.24 -21.68
CA GLY A 161 -5.56 -4.00 -20.59
C GLY A 161 -6.33 -5.25 -20.18
N GLN A 162 -6.71 -6.10 -21.14
CA GLN A 162 -7.41 -7.36 -20.87
C GLN A 162 -6.52 -8.41 -20.21
N HIS A 163 -5.21 -8.38 -20.48
CA HIS A 163 -4.24 -9.27 -19.82
C HIS A 163 -3.99 -8.88 -18.35
N LEU A 164 -4.18 -7.60 -18.03
CA LEU A 164 -4.04 -7.09 -16.67
C LEU A 164 -5.33 -7.27 -15.86
N ILE A 165 -6.48 -6.92 -16.45
CA ILE A 165 -7.80 -6.96 -15.83
C ILE A 165 -8.68 -7.95 -16.60
N GLY A 166 -8.48 -9.25 -16.34
CA GLY A 166 -9.15 -10.35 -17.02
C GLY A 166 -9.98 -11.26 -16.09
N GLU A 167 -11.00 -11.92 -16.64
CA GLU A 167 -11.81 -12.91 -15.90
C GLU A 167 -10.96 -14.09 -15.42
N ASP A 168 -9.95 -14.48 -16.20
CA ASP A 168 -8.97 -15.51 -15.83
C ASP A 168 -8.17 -15.13 -14.57
N LYS A 169 -8.03 -13.84 -14.29
CA LYS A 169 -7.39 -13.31 -13.08
C LYS A 169 -8.33 -13.24 -11.88
N GLY A 170 -9.64 -13.31 -12.08
CA GLY A 170 -10.66 -13.27 -11.02
C GLY A 170 -11.49 -11.99 -10.99
N PHE A 171 -11.34 -11.10 -11.98
CA PHE A 171 -12.21 -9.94 -12.14
C PHE A 171 -13.55 -10.37 -12.75
N CYS A 172 -14.65 -9.71 -12.35
CA CYS A 172 -15.94 -9.95 -12.98
C CYS A 172 -16.00 -9.35 -14.40
N ARG A 173 -16.81 -9.95 -15.26
CA ARG A 173 -17.01 -9.52 -16.66
C ARG A 173 -17.28 -8.02 -16.80
N SER A 174 -18.17 -7.48 -15.96
CA SER A 174 -18.53 -6.06 -16.00
C SER A 174 -17.34 -5.14 -15.71
N ALA A 175 -16.43 -5.54 -14.82
CA ALA A 175 -15.23 -4.76 -14.54
C ALA A 175 -14.24 -4.81 -15.71
N CYS A 176 -14.11 -5.97 -16.38
CA CYS A 176 -13.29 -6.11 -17.59
C CYS A 176 -13.82 -5.22 -18.72
N ASP A 177 -15.13 -5.28 -18.99
CA ASP A 177 -15.77 -4.49 -20.06
C ASP A 177 -15.69 -2.97 -19.76
N ASP A 178 -15.93 -2.55 -18.50
CA ASP A 178 -15.77 -1.16 -18.06
C ASP A 178 -14.32 -0.68 -18.24
N PHE A 179 -13.34 -1.48 -17.82
CA PHE A 179 -11.94 -1.13 -17.95
C PHE A 179 -11.50 -1.02 -19.42
N ALA A 180 -11.95 -1.91 -20.29
CA ALA A 180 -11.65 -1.86 -21.73
C ALA A 180 -12.24 -0.63 -22.41
N LEU A 181 -13.47 -0.23 -22.05
CA LEU A 181 -14.07 1.02 -22.51
C LEU A 181 -13.28 2.23 -22.01
N ARG A 182 -13.02 2.30 -20.70
CA ARG A 182 -12.35 3.44 -20.07
C ARG A 182 -10.89 3.58 -20.49
N SER A 183 -10.20 2.49 -20.81
CA SER A 183 -8.81 2.54 -21.31
C SER A 183 -8.70 3.29 -22.63
N ARG A 184 -9.67 3.13 -23.54
CA ARG A 184 -9.73 3.87 -24.81
C ARG A 184 -9.97 5.35 -24.59
N VAL A 185 -10.87 5.71 -23.67
CA VAL A 185 -11.11 7.11 -23.29
C VAL A 185 -9.87 7.71 -22.64
N PHE A 186 -9.22 6.97 -21.73
CA PHE A 186 -8.00 7.39 -21.06
C PHE A 186 -6.87 7.67 -22.05
N GLN A 187 -6.69 6.83 -23.07
CA GLN A 187 -5.67 7.03 -24.10
C GLN A 187 -5.83 8.40 -24.78
N LYS A 188 -7.06 8.77 -25.16
CA LYS A 188 -7.38 10.09 -25.73
C LYS A 188 -7.13 11.21 -24.74
N LEU A 189 -7.63 11.08 -23.50
CA LEU A 189 -7.44 12.08 -22.45
C LEU A 189 -5.95 12.30 -22.11
N CYS A 190 -5.16 11.24 -22.06
CA CYS A 190 -3.73 11.29 -21.80
C CYS A 190 -2.98 11.98 -22.95
N ALA A 191 -3.31 11.65 -24.21
CA ALA A 191 -2.74 12.33 -25.38
C ALA A 191 -3.07 13.84 -25.44
N GLU A 192 -4.26 14.23 -24.97
CA GLU A 192 -4.67 15.63 -24.83
C GLU A 192 -4.11 16.31 -23.56
N GLY A 193 -3.36 15.58 -22.74
CA GLY A 193 -2.82 16.08 -21.47
C GLY A 193 -3.89 16.42 -20.44
N LYS A 194 -5.04 15.74 -20.46
CA LYS A 194 -6.18 15.91 -19.52
C LYS A 194 -6.20 14.89 -18.39
N ALA A 195 -5.57 13.73 -18.57
CA ALA A 195 -5.45 12.70 -17.54
C ALA A 195 -4.00 12.20 -17.47
N ASP A 196 -3.53 11.96 -16.24
CA ASP A 196 -2.17 11.50 -15.98
C ASP A 196 -2.11 10.00 -15.68
N MET A 197 -3.19 9.45 -15.12
CA MET A 197 -3.34 8.04 -14.75
C MET A 197 -4.81 7.60 -14.80
N ILE A 198 -5.04 6.29 -14.70
CA ILE A 198 -6.38 5.71 -14.59
C ILE A 198 -6.47 4.81 -13.35
N SER A 199 -7.57 4.93 -12.61
CA SER A 199 -7.89 4.06 -11.48
C SER A 199 -9.17 3.26 -11.70
N LEU A 200 -9.22 2.08 -11.09
CA LEU A 200 -10.35 1.16 -11.08
C LEU A 200 -10.55 0.63 -9.65
N LYS A 201 -11.80 0.57 -9.19
CA LYS A 201 -12.16 -0.20 -8.00
C LYS A 201 -13.04 -1.37 -8.44
N SER A 202 -12.59 -2.59 -8.18
CA SER A 202 -13.29 -3.79 -8.63
C SER A 202 -13.41 -4.80 -7.50
N SER A 203 -14.55 -5.49 -7.42
CA SER A 203 -14.74 -6.58 -6.48
C SER A 203 -13.98 -7.82 -6.94
N ILE A 204 -13.24 -8.43 -6.02
CA ILE A 204 -12.61 -9.73 -6.14
C ILE A 204 -13.17 -10.59 -5.02
N ASP A 205 -14.00 -11.56 -5.36
CA ASP A 205 -14.76 -12.36 -4.41
C ASP A 205 -15.53 -11.49 -3.38
N ASP A 206 -15.05 -11.42 -2.15
CA ASP A 206 -15.64 -10.72 -0.99
C ASP A 206 -14.85 -9.48 -0.55
N TYR A 207 -13.88 -9.01 -1.35
CA TYR A 207 -13.17 -7.77 -1.07
C TYR A 207 -13.02 -6.92 -2.33
N LEU A 208 -12.46 -5.70 -2.18
CA LEU A 208 -12.24 -4.79 -3.30
C LEU A 208 -10.74 -4.69 -3.62
N ALA A 209 -10.40 -4.74 -4.90
CA ALA A 209 -9.11 -4.33 -5.42
C ALA A 209 -9.19 -2.86 -5.87
N SER A 210 -8.26 -2.04 -5.39
CA SER A 210 -8.10 -0.63 -5.72
C SER A 210 -6.86 -0.49 -6.59
N ILE A 211 -7.07 -0.51 -7.90
CA ILE A 211 -6.02 -0.62 -8.92
C ILE A 211 -5.75 0.75 -9.51
N LYS A 212 -4.47 1.13 -9.56
CA LYS A 212 -3.97 2.40 -10.07
C LYS A 212 -2.97 2.10 -11.18
N ILE A 213 -3.20 2.62 -12.37
CA ILE A 213 -2.37 2.34 -13.54
C ILE A 213 -1.73 3.64 -14.00
N PHE A 214 -0.41 3.69 -13.86
CA PHE A 214 0.43 4.84 -14.16
C PHE A 214 1.22 4.61 -15.44
N PRO A 215 1.15 5.50 -16.43
CA PRO A 215 2.24 5.66 -17.38
C PRO A 215 3.55 5.89 -16.61
N LYS A 216 4.62 5.20 -17.00
CA LYS A 216 5.94 5.27 -16.33
C LYS A 216 6.45 6.70 -16.15
N GLY A 217 6.27 7.55 -17.17
CA GLY A 217 6.64 8.95 -17.09
C GLY A 217 5.87 9.72 -16.00
N THR A 218 4.58 9.46 -15.85
CA THR A 218 3.76 10.06 -14.77
C THR A 218 4.25 9.60 -13.40
N PHE A 219 4.51 8.30 -13.23
CA PHE A 219 5.00 7.77 -11.96
C PHE A 219 6.34 8.39 -11.54
N ILE A 220 7.31 8.44 -12.46
CA ILE A 220 8.63 9.04 -12.20
C ILE A 220 8.52 10.53 -11.87
N ARG A 221 7.64 11.27 -12.55
CA ARG A 221 7.38 12.68 -12.22
C ARG A 221 6.85 12.85 -10.79
N GLU A 222 5.86 12.06 -10.41
CA GLU A 222 5.24 12.13 -9.07
C GLU A 222 6.21 11.74 -7.95
N PHE A 223 7.04 10.71 -8.15
CA PHE A 223 7.88 10.14 -7.09
C PHE A 223 9.34 10.59 -7.11
N ASP A 224 9.84 11.17 -8.21
CA ASP A 224 11.26 11.50 -8.36
C ASP A 224 11.50 12.93 -8.91
N THR A 225 11.36 13.13 -10.22
CA THR A 225 11.96 14.30 -10.89
C THR A 225 11.28 15.62 -10.54
N GLU A 226 9.96 15.73 -10.71
CA GLU A 226 9.23 16.96 -10.35
C GLU A 226 9.10 17.12 -8.84
N LEU A 227 9.13 16.00 -8.12
CA LEU A 227 9.04 16.01 -6.67
C LEU A 227 10.21 16.75 -6.02
N GLY A 228 11.45 16.50 -6.49
CA GLY A 228 12.63 17.17 -5.97
C GLY A 228 12.54 18.69 -6.06
N ASP A 229 12.15 19.19 -7.24
CA ASP A 229 12.02 20.63 -7.49
C ASP A 229 10.97 21.29 -6.57
N ILE A 230 9.86 20.58 -6.33
CA ILE A 230 8.77 21.07 -5.47
C ILE A 230 9.18 21.00 -3.99
N ILE A 231 9.74 19.87 -3.54
CA ILE A 231 10.12 19.65 -2.15
C ILE A 231 11.26 20.58 -1.71
N PHE A 232 12.18 20.94 -2.60
CA PHE A 232 13.33 21.79 -2.25
C PHE A 232 13.16 23.25 -2.70
N GLY A 233 12.05 23.59 -3.33
CA GLY A 233 11.71 24.97 -3.66
C GLY A 233 11.46 25.85 -2.42
N ASP A 234 11.68 27.15 -2.59
CA ASP A 234 11.48 28.17 -1.54
C ASP A 234 10.03 28.69 -1.45
N LYS A 235 9.10 28.13 -2.23
CA LYS A 235 7.72 28.60 -2.33
C LYS A 235 6.74 27.50 -2.01
N ASP A 236 5.60 27.92 -1.47
CA ASP A 236 4.42 27.07 -1.37
C ASP A 236 4.00 26.61 -2.78
N ALA A 237 3.63 25.34 -2.89
CA ALA A 237 3.38 24.68 -4.15
C ALA A 237 2.42 23.51 -3.96
N VAL A 238 1.62 23.24 -4.99
CA VAL A 238 0.74 22.07 -5.05
C VAL A 238 1.02 21.35 -6.36
N ALA A 239 1.51 20.11 -6.26
CA ALA A 239 1.58 19.18 -7.37
C ALA A 239 0.25 18.41 -7.46
N ILE A 240 -0.30 18.32 -8.68
CA ILE A 240 -1.57 17.64 -8.93
C ILE A 240 -1.33 16.47 -9.88
N VAL A 241 -1.98 15.34 -9.61
CA VAL A 241 -2.13 14.23 -10.54
C VAL A 241 -3.61 14.07 -10.91
N ARG A 242 -3.89 14.03 -12.21
CA ARG A 242 -5.24 13.90 -12.78
C ARG A 242 -5.57 12.43 -12.97
N ASP A 243 -6.37 11.90 -12.05
CA ASP A 243 -6.76 10.50 -12.03
C ASP A 243 -8.13 10.29 -12.68
N TYR A 244 -8.16 9.55 -13.79
CA TYR A 244 -9.41 9.16 -14.43
C TYR A 244 -10.04 7.97 -13.70
N LYS A 245 -11.21 8.18 -13.09
CA LYS A 245 -11.96 7.22 -12.26
C LYS A 245 -13.28 6.76 -12.91
N GLN A 246 -13.84 5.65 -12.41
CA GLN A 246 -15.12 5.07 -12.87
C GLN A 246 -16.31 6.00 -12.62
N GLY A 247 -16.23 6.79 -11.56
CA GLY A 247 -17.22 7.77 -11.19
C GLY A 247 -16.60 8.86 -10.32
N PRO A 248 -17.37 9.92 -10.03
CA PRO A 248 -16.89 11.01 -9.21
C PRO A 248 -16.66 10.56 -7.77
N TYR A 249 -15.63 11.11 -7.15
CA TYR A 249 -15.34 10.94 -5.74
C TYR A 249 -16.47 11.53 -4.86
N SER A 250 -17.09 12.62 -5.31
CA SER A 250 -18.21 13.30 -4.66
C SER A 250 -19.47 12.44 -4.51
N SER A 251 -19.67 11.44 -5.38
CA SER A 251 -20.79 10.48 -5.24
C SER A 251 -20.66 9.54 -4.05
N THR A 252 -19.42 9.33 -3.57
CA THR A 252 -19.12 8.42 -2.46
C THR A 252 -18.94 9.18 -1.13
N TYR A 253 -18.54 10.46 -1.19
CA TYR A 253 -18.28 11.27 -0.01
C TYR A 253 -18.59 12.75 -0.30
N LEU A 254 -19.66 13.28 0.27
CA LEU A 254 -20.06 14.68 0.12
C LEU A 254 -19.01 15.62 0.80
N ASN A 255 -18.59 16.67 0.09
CA ASN A 255 -17.73 17.78 0.57
C ASN A 255 -16.27 17.44 0.95
N MET A 256 -15.60 16.58 0.17
CA MET A 256 -14.29 16.01 0.52
C MET A 256 -13.17 17.03 0.73
N VAL A 257 -12.90 17.28 2.00
CA VAL A 257 -11.60 17.70 2.48
C VAL A 257 -10.87 16.47 2.97
N PHE A 258 -9.73 16.15 2.35
CA PHE A 258 -8.84 15.12 2.85
C PHE A 258 -7.77 15.75 3.72
N PRO A 259 -7.71 15.44 5.03
CA PRO A 259 -6.59 15.88 5.83
C PRO A 259 -5.34 15.15 5.34
N ARG A 260 -4.35 15.93 4.91
CA ARG A 260 -2.97 15.47 4.76
C ARG A 260 -2.19 15.91 5.97
N TYR A 261 -1.15 15.16 6.33
CA TYR A 261 -0.38 15.48 7.52
C TYR A 261 1.06 15.79 7.16
N ASN A 262 1.65 16.74 7.88
CA ASN A 262 3.08 17.01 7.82
C ASN A 262 3.85 16.16 8.85
N PHE A 263 5.15 16.40 9.00
CA PHE A 263 5.97 15.68 9.99
C PHE A 263 5.63 16.00 11.46
N LEU A 264 4.90 17.07 11.73
CA LEU A 264 4.33 17.40 13.04
C LEU A 264 2.95 16.76 13.27
N HIS A 265 2.41 16.06 12.26
CA HIS A 265 1.04 15.57 12.23
C HIS A 265 -0.02 16.69 12.27
N GLU A 266 0.32 17.86 11.74
CA GLU A 266 -0.64 18.95 11.54
C GLU A 266 -1.40 18.72 10.23
N PRO A 267 -2.72 18.93 10.20
CA PRO A 267 -3.53 18.69 9.01
C PRO A 267 -3.43 19.85 8.02
N CYS A 268 -3.37 19.53 6.72
CA CYS A 268 -3.65 20.42 5.61
C CYS A 268 -4.86 19.91 4.85
N GLU A 269 -5.85 20.79 4.71
CA GLU A 269 -7.08 20.52 3.99
C GLU A 269 -6.87 20.76 2.50
N PHE A 270 -7.04 19.71 1.68
CA PHE A 270 -7.06 19.84 0.23
C PHE A 270 -8.44 19.51 -0.33
N ARG A 271 -9.02 20.46 -1.07
CA ARG A 271 -10.30 20.27 -1.75
C ARG A 271 -10.07 19.68 -3.13
N LEU A 272 -10.61 18.49 -3.36
CA LEU A 272 -10.58 17.87 -4.69
C LEU A 272 -11.44 18.65 -5.67
N THR A 273 -11.01 18.68 -6.93
CA THR A 273 -11.82 19.13 -8.06
C THR A 273 -12.06 17.98 -9.02
N GLU A 274 -13.22 18.00 -9.68
CA GLU A 274 -13.68 16.94 -10.56
C GLU A 274 -14.10 17.53 -11.90
N GLU A 275 -13.70 16.87 -12.99
CA GLU A 275 -14.13 17.17 -14.35
C GLU A 275 -14.79 15.94 -14.96
N TYR A 276 -15.86 16.16 -15.73
CA TYR A 276 -16.69 15.09 -16.28
C TYR A 276 -16.51 15.03 -17.79
N PRO A 277 -15.64 14.14 -18.31
CA PRO A 277 -15.54 13.95 -19.75
C PRO A 277 -16.86 13.39 -20.30
N GLN A 278 -17.24 13.78 -21.51
CA GLN A 278 -18.51 13.38 -22.13
C GLN A 278 -18.65 11.86 -22.33
N GLU A 279 -17.55 11.11 -22.28
CA GLU A 279 -17.46 9.68 -22.59
C GLU A 279 -17.49 8.77 -21.33
N GLY A 280 -17.98 9.27 -20.19
CA GLY A 280 -18.14 8.53 -18.94
C GLY A 280 -16.99 8.71 -17.95
N GLY A 281 -17.20 8.36 -16.68
CA GLY A 281 -16.21 8.52 -15.61
C GLY A 281 -16.03 9.96 -15.11
N ALA A 282 -14.96 10.18 -14.34
CA ALA A 282 -14.59 11.51 -13.83
C ALA A 282 -13.06 11.64 -13.75
N ILE A 283 -12.53 12.81 -14.10
CA ILE A 283 -11.13 13.18 -13.84
C ILE A 283 -11.10 13.86 -12.48
N VAL A 284 -10.35 13.29 -11.54
CA VAL A 284 -10.20 13.82 -10.20
C VAL A 284 -8.79 14.36 -10.02
N ASN A 285 -8.68 15.63 -9.64
CA ASN A 285 -7.42 16.27 -9.31
C ASN A 285 -7.01 15.90 -7.89
N LEU A 286 -6.07 14.96 -7.76
CA LEU A 286 -5.53 14.52 -6.48
C LEU A 286 -4.23 15.28 -6.18
N PRO A 287 -3.96 15.65 -4.92
CA PRO A 287 -2.66 16.21 -4.56
C PRO A 287 -1.62 15.08 -4.62
N ALA A 288 -0.62 15.27 -5.47
CA ALA A 288 0.59 14.44 -5.52
C ALA A 288 1.57 14.87 -4.42
N THR A 289 1.69 16.17 -4.15
CA THR A 289 2.48 16.76 -3.05
C THR A 289 2.03 18.17 -2.78
N ILE A 290 2.07 18.60 -1.52
CA ILE A 290 1.77 19.99 -1.12
C ILE A 290 2.93 20.50 -0.26
N ILE A 291 3.45 21.68 -0.61
CA ILE A 291 4.26 22.52 0.27
C ILE A 291 3.40 23.69 0.70
N SER A 292 3.14 23.82 1.99
CA SER A 292 2.41 24.96 2.55
C SER A 292 3.03 25.44 3.85
N ASN A 293 3.24 26.75 3.95
CA ASN A 293 3.91 27.40 5.08
C ASN A 293 5.25 26.75 5.42
N GLY A 294 6.00 26.32 4.41
CA GLY A 294 7.29 25.65 4.60
C GLY A 294 7.21 24.22 5.14
N HIS A 295 6.02 23.60 5.18
CA HIS A 295 5.82 22.19 5.55
C HIS A 295 5.44 21.33 4.35
N LEU A 296 5.99 20.12 4.30
CA LEU A 296 5.63 19.08 3.35
C LEU A 296 4.39 18.31 3.84
N TYR A 297 3.42 18.14 2.94
CA TYR A 297 2.32 17.20 3.08
C TYR A 297 2.34 16.24 1.90
N THR A 298 2.35 14.94 2.20
CA THR A 298 2.46 13.89 1.18
C THR A 298 1.14 13.72 0.40
N GLY A 299 1.25 13.31 -0.87
CA GLY A 299 0.08 13.05 -1.70
C GLY A 299 -0.64 11.75 -1.37
N GLN A 300 -1.78 11.52 -2.04
CA GLN A 300 -2.59 10.31 -1.80
C GLN A 300 -1.83 9.02 -2.09
N HIS A 301 -1.06 8.99 -3.17
CA HIS A 301 -0.33 7.79 -3.58
C HIS A 301 0.87 7.52 -2.67
N HIS A 302 1.56 8.58 -2.23
CA HIS A 302 2.62 8.50 -1.23
C HIS A 302 2.11 7.83 0.05
N ASN A 303 0.93 8.25 0.52
CA ASN A 303 0.28 7.68 1.70
C ASN A 303 -0.04 6.18 1.56
N HIS A 304 -0.21 5.66 0.35
CA HIS A 304 -0.45 4.22 0.15
C HIS A 304 0.82 3.38 0.19
N ILE A 305 1.99 3.96 -0.09
CA ILE A 305 3.23 3.17 -0.15
C ILE A 305 4.11 3.35 1.08
N ILE A 306 3.97 4.46 1.81
CA ILE A 306 4.62 4.66 3.12
C ILE A 306 3.99 3.69 4.13
N PRO A 307 4.78 3.02 5.01
CA PRO A 307 6.23 3.19 5.19
C PRO A 307 7.10 2.15 4.46
N ASN A 308 6.54 1.12 3.86
CA ASN A 308 7.31 -0.04 3.39
C ASN A 308 7.86 0.09 1.97
N PHE A 309 7.19 0.86 1.11
CA PHE A 309 7.59 1.04 -0.28
C PHE A 309 7.76 -0.29 -1.04
N ASN A 310 6.76 -1.17 -0.94
CA ASN A 310 6.78 -2.54 -1.44
C ASN A 310 6.78 -2.60 -2.99
N VAL A 311 7.94 -2.45 -3.61
CA VAL A 311 8.14 -2.74 -5.04
C VAL A 311 8.22 -4.25 -5.23
N GLU A 312 7.24 -4.80 -5.96
CA GLU A 312 7.04 -6.23 -6.09
C GLU A 312 7.46 -6.80 -7.44
N TYR A 313 7.54 -5.94 -8.44
CA TYR A 313 8.06 -6.22 -9.76
C TYR A 313 8.67 -4.94 -10.32
N ASP A 314 9.82 -5.07 -10.96
CA ASP A 314 10.52 -3.97 -11.61
C ASP A 314 11.35 -4.54 -12.76
N ALA A 315 10.95 -4.22 -13.99
CA ALA A 315 11.51 -4.84 -15.19
C ALA A 315 12.96 -4.40 -15.46
N ASP A 316 13.31 -3.16 -15.11
CA ASP A 316 14.60 -2.54 -15.46
C ASP A 316 15.30 -1.85 -14.27
N GLY A 317 14.71 -1.89 -13.07
CA GLY A 317 15.26 -1.27 -11.87
C GLY A 317 14.88 0.21 -11.70
N SER A 318 14.21 0.81 -12.68
CA SER A 318 13.89 2.25 -12.65
C SER A 318 12.80 2.61 -11.65
N ILE A 319 11.88 1.68 -11.36
CA ILE A 319 10.79 1.93 -10.40
C ILE A 319 11.35 1.91 -8.98
N THR A 320 12.22 0.95 -8.68
CA THR A 320 12.97 0.86 -7.44
C THR A 320 13.84 2.10 -7.25
N ALA A 321 14.56 2.54 -8.28
CA ALA A 321 15.37 3.76 -8.22
C ALA A 321 14.52 5.00 -7.92
N SER A 322 13.37 5.17 -8.59
CA SER A 322 12.45 6.28 -8.34
C SER A 322 11.91 6.26 -6.90
N ILE A 323 11.55 5.09 -6.38
CA ILE A 323 11.12 4.92 -4.99
C ILE A 323 12.25 5.21 -3.99
N ASP A 324 13.50 4.83 -4.29
CA ASP A 324 14.62 5.12 -3.41
C ASP A 324 15.00 6.61 -3.43
N HIS A 325 14.87 7.28 -4.57
CA HIS A 325 14.94 8.74 -4.66
C HIS A 325 13.83 9.40 -3.85
N PHE A 326 12.60 8.91 -3.93
CA PHE A 326 11.49 9.39 -3.12
C PHE A 326 11.81 9.32 -1.61
N LYS A 327 12.27 8.16 -1.14
CA LYS A 327 12.70 7.97 0.27
C LYS A 327 13.78 8.99 0.66
N LYS A 328 14.77 9.19 -0.21
CA LYS A 328 15.85 10.17 0.01
C LYS A 328 15.31 11.59 0.09
N HIS A 329 14.39 11.99 -0.80
CA HIS A 329 13.76 13.31 -0.77
C HIS A 329 12.97 13.54 0.50
N LEU A 330 12.16 12.56 0.93
CA LEU A 330 11.43 12.65 2.19
C LEU A 330 12.38 12.79 3.39
N LYS A 331 13.46 12.00 3.45
CA LYS A 331 14.46 12.08 4.52
C LYS A 331 15.15 13.45 4.54
N GLN A 332 15.58 13.95 3.38
CA GLN A 332 16.21 15.27 3.27
C GLN A 332 15.25 16.39 3.70
N ARG A 333 13.97 16.31 3.30
CA ARG A 333 12.97 17.29 3.70
C ARG A 333 12.67 17.24 5.19
N PHE A 334 12.55 16.04 5.77
CA PHE A 334 12.41 15.85 7.22
C PHE A 334 13.55 16.54 7.97
N GLU A 335 14.80 16.37 7.53
CA GLU A 335 15.96 17.02 8.14
C GLU A 335 15.95 18.55 8.02
N ILE A 336 15.47 19.09 6.90
CA ILE A 336 15.31 20.54 6.72
C ILE A 336 14.27 21.09 7.71
N GLU A 337 13.10 20.46 7.80
CA GLU A 337 12.04 20.90 8.71
C GLU A 337 12.46 20.71 10.17
N ARG A 338 13.14 19.62 10.50
CA ARG A 338 13.67 19.35 11.85
C ARG A 338 14.65 20.44 12.31
N LYS A 339 15.51 20.94 11.42
CA LYS A 339 16.44 22.06 11.72
C LYS A 339 15.74 23.41 11.89
N ARG A 340 14.55 23.58 11.29
CA ARG A 340 13.75 24.81 11.37
C ARG A 340 12.78 24.80 12.56
N ALA A 341 12.45 23.62 13.08
CA ALA A 341 11.49 23.44 14.15
C ALA A 341 11.98 24.02 15.48
N LEU A 342 11.04 24.60 16.25
CA LEU A 342 11.31 25.06 17.62
C LEU A 342 11.62 23.89 18.56
N ASP A 343 10.94 22.76 18.37
CA ASP A 343 11.17 21.50 19.09
C ASP A 343 11.37 20.36 18.08
N PRO A 344 12.63 20.04 17.71
CA PRO A 344 12.95 18.97 16.78
C PRO A 344 12.41 17.59 17.16
N ASN A 345 12.16 17.33 18.45
CA ASN A 345 11.72 16.02 18.95
C ASN A 345 10.25 15.73 18.66
N GLN A 346 9.47 16.75 18.28
CA GLN A 346 8.07 16.58 17.90
C GLN A 346 7.89 16.06 16.48
N LEU A 347 8.88 16.30 15.59
CA LEU A 347 8.82 15.83 14.22
C LEU A 347 9.06 14.33 14.17
N LYS A 348 8.15 13.60 13.52
CA LYS A 348 8.34 12.19 13.20
C LYS A 348 8.12 12.00 11.73
N PHE A 349 9.02 11.25 11.10
CA PHE A 349 8.91 10.90 9.69
C PHE A 349 7.53 10.28 9.37
N ILE A 350 7.06 9.36 10.22
CA ILE A 350 5.82 8.64 10.01
C ILE A 350 4.56 9.52 10.06
N ASN A 351 4.66 10.68 10.72
CA ASN A 351 3.51 11.57 10.91
C ASN A 351 2.99 12.15 9.60
N CYS A 352 3.80 12.15 8.54
CA CYS A 352 3.36 12.63 7.23
C CYS A 352 2.37 11.67 6.55
N SER A 353 2.06 10.53 7.17
CA SER A 353 1.03 9.59 6.72
C SER A 353 -0.30 9.78 7.44
N ASP A 354 -1.39 9.92 6.68
CA ASP A 354 -2.76 9.95 7.20
C ASP A 354 -3.26 8.60 7.74
N ARG A 355 -2.49 7.53 7.56
CA ARG A 355 -2.78 6.16 8.03
C ARG A 355 -1.85 5.68 9.14
N MET A 356 -0.99 6.53 9.71
CA MET A 356 0.04 6.10 10.67
C MET A 356 -0.51 5.28 11.85
N PHE A 357 -1.73 5.55 12.28
CA PHE A 357 -2.38 4.83 13.39
C PHE A 357 -2.79 3.39 13.05
N LEU A 358 -2.81 3.05 11.76
CA LEU A 358 -3.06 1.70 11.27
C LEU A 358 -1.76 0.94 11.01
N PHE A 359 -0.60 1.49 11.37
CA PHE A 359 0.67 0.79 11.16
C PHE A 359 0.89 -0.19 12.31
N SER A 360 1.46 -1.36 12.01
CA SER A 360 1.90 -2.22 13.11
C SER A 360 3.06 -1.53 13.85
N PRO A 361 3.21 -1.75 15.17
CA PRO A 361 4.32 -1.17 15.93
C PRO A 361 5.69 -1.43 15.28
N GLN A 362 5.88 -2.63 14.73
CA GLN A 362 7.11 -3.05 14.07
C GLN A 362 7.32 -2.34 12.74
N MET A 363 6.25 -1.98 12.01
CA MET A 363 6.38 -1.14 10.81
C MET A 363 6.75 0.30 11.17
N ILE A 364 6.25 0.82 12.29
CA ILE A 364 6.68 2.13 12.80
C ILE A 364 8.17 2.08 13.17
N GLU A 365 8.60 1.06 13.92
CA GLU A 365 10.01 0.87 14.29
C GLU A 365 10.90 0.69 13.04
N LEU A 366 10.48 -0.12 12.07
CA LEU A 366 11.20 -0.33 10.82
C LEU A 366 11.33 0.99 10.06
N ALA A 367 10.24 1.73 9.88
CA ALA A 367 10.25 3.01 9.19
C ALA A 367 11.23 4.00 9.84
N GLN A 368 11.24 4.07 11.17
CA GLN A 368 12.15 4.91 11.94
C GLN A 368 13.61 4.50 11.74
N ARG A 369 13.91 3.19 11.76
CA ARG A 369 15.26 2.66 11.54
C ARG A 369 15.74 2.85 10.10
N THR A 370 14.92 2.48 9.12
CA THR A 370 15.23 2.58 7.68
C THR A 370 15.50 4.03 7.29
N MET A 371 14.85 5.00 7.94
CA MET A 371 15.10 6.42 7.68
C MET A 371 16.29 7.00 8.44
N ASP A 372 16.98 6.22 9.28
CA ASP A 372 18.23 6.60 9.96
C ASP A 372 18.10 7.90 10.79
N ILE A 373 16.90 8.16 11.29
CA ILE A 373 16.64 9.28 12.19
C ILE A 373 16.97 8.76 13.58
N GLN A 374 18.20 9.00 14.03
CA GLN A 374 18.56 8.76 15.43
C GLN A 374 17.60 9.58 16.30
N VAL A 375 16.71 8.88 17.01
CA VAL A 375 15.99 9.40 18.16
C VAL A 375 17.04 9.48 19.26
N TYR A 376 17.62 10.67 19.45
CA TYR A 376 18.55 10.93 20.54
C TYR A 376 17.81 11.06 21.86
#